data_AF-A0A1F6UGR7-F1
#
_entry.id   AF-A0A1F6UGR7-F1
#
_cell.length_a   1.000
_cell.length_b   1.000
_cell.length_c   1.000
_cell.angle_alpha   90.00
_cell.angle_beta   90.00
_cell.angle_gamma   90.00
#
_symmetry.space_group_name_H-M   'P 1'
#
loop_
_entity.id
_entity.type
_entity.pdbx_description
1 polymer ?
#
loop_
_entity_poly.entity_id
_entity_poly.type
_entity_poly.pdbx_seq_one_letter_code
_entity_poly.pdbx_strand_id
1 'polypeptide(L)' 'MFLVTDTDTPPLESLVDLEFTLDRAGLSVHHQMTGQVVHVNAEGIGVMFCDFDSGTLRSMRKTLAS' A
#
# COMPACT_ATOMS: atom_id res chain seq x y z
N MET A 1 1.36 -3.88 -4.01
CA MET A 1 1.90 -4.04 -2.63
C MET A 1 1.24 -5.27 -2.02
N PHE A 2 1.96 -6.08 -1.23
CA PHE A 2 1.35 -7.19 -0.48
C PHE A 2 1.26 -6.82 1.00
N LEU A 3 0.08 -6.95 1.58
CA LEU A 3 -0.22 -6.59 2.96
C LEU A 3 -0.60 -7.86 3.73
N VAL A 4 0.09 -8.08 4.84
CA VAL A 4 -0.30 -9.12 5.82
C VAL A 4 -1.44 -8.53 6.65
N THR A 5 -2.50 -9.31 6.83
CA THR A 5 -3.69 -8.88 7.58
C THR A 5 -3.88 -9.77 8.79
N ASP A 6 -3.98 -9.17 9.98
CA ASP A 6 -4.21 -9.91 11.23
C ASP A 6 -5.71 -10.22 11.47
N THR A 7 -6.60 -9.74 10.58
CA THR A 7 -8.06 -9.84 10.68
C THR A 7 -8.69 -10.23 9.32
N ASP A 8 -10.03 -10.18 9.24
CA ASP A 8 -10.80 -10.43 8.02
C ASP A 8 -10.18 -9.75 6.80
N THR A 9 -9.97 -10.55 5.74
CA THR A 9 -9.44 -10.08 4.47
C THR A 9 -10.55 -9.40 3.67
N PRO A 10 -10.34 -8.16 3.18
CA PRO A 10 -11.31 -7.51 2.30
C PRO A 10 -11.53 -8.36 1.03
N PRO A 11 -12.76 -8.38 0.47
CA PRO A 11 -13.07 -9.19 -0.68
C PRO A 11 -12.28 -8.76 -1.93
N LEU A 12 -12.06 -9.71 -2.84
CA LEU A 12 -11.45 -9.42 -4.14
C LEU A 12 -12.23 -8.33 -4.89
N GLU A 13 -11.51 -7.49 -5.64
CA GLU A 13 -12.01 -6.33 -6.39
C GLU A 13 -12.55 -5.16 -5.56
N SER A 14 -12.61 -5.30 -4.23
CA SER A 14 -13.03 -4.22 -3.34
C SER A 14 -12.02 -3.08 -3.30
N LEU A 15 -12.54 -1.87 -3.05
CA LEU A 15 -11.73 -0.69 -2.76
C LEU A 15 -11.47 -0.61 -1.26
N VAL A 16 -10.22 -0.34 -0.91
CA VAL A 16 -9.76 -0.16 0.46
C VAL A 16 -8.99 1.14 0.59
N ASP A 17 -9.21 1.86 1.68
CA ASP A 17 -8.36 2.99 2.04
C ASP A 17 -7.11 2.44 2.74
N LEU A 18 -5.95 2.76 2.16
CA LEU A 18 -4.65 2.36 2.65
C LEU A 18 -3.99 3.54 3.34
N GLU A 19 -3.53 3.30 4.56
CA GLU A 19 -2.69 4.20 5.31
C GLU A 19 -1.36 3.50 5.59
N PHE A 20 -0.24 4.07 5.15
CA PHE A 20 1.07 3.47 5.34
C PHE A 20 2.18 4.51 5.50
N THR A 21 3.23 4.11 6.19
CA THR A 21 4.40 4.95 6.44
C THR A 21 5.62 4.36 5.75
N LEU A 22 6.40 5.21 5.08
CA LEU A 22 7.68 4.87 4.49
C LEU A 22 8.81 5.50 5.31
N ASP A 23 9.61 4.66 5.95
CA ASP A 23 10.77 5.09 6.74
C ASP A 23 12.05 5.02 5.92
N ARG A 24 12.84 6.10 5.92
CA ARG A 24 14.16 6.17 5.30
C ARG A 24 15.09 7.12 6.04
N ALA A 25 16.18 6.60 6.60
CA ALA A 25 17.33 7.37 7.12
C ALA A 25 16.94 8.61 7.97
N GLY A 26 16.00 8.43 8.92
CA GLY A 26 15.52 9.49 9.81
C GLY A 26 14.39 10.35 9.24
N LEU A 27 13.95 10.10 8.01
CA LEU A 27 12.72 10.63 7.44
C LEU A 27 11.62 9.57 7.52
N SER A 28 10.47 9.94 8.06
CA SER A 28 9.25 9.14 8.02
C SER A 28 8.21 9.90 7.22
N VAL A 29 7.71 9.29 6.14
CA VAL A 29 6.70 9.91 5.27
C VAL A 29 5.44 9.07 5.31
N HIS A 30 4.36 9.70 5.74
CA HIS A 30 3.05 9.09 5.82
C HIS A 30 2.26 9.29 4.53
N HIS A 31 1.56 8.24 4.09
CA HIS A 31 0.77 8.21 2.86
C HIS A 31 -0.61 7.64 3.14
N GLN A 32 -1.63 8.24 2.52
CA GLN A 32 -2.98 7.74 2.49
C GLN A 32 -3.46 7.68 1.03
N MET A 33 -3.99 6.54 0.60
CA MET A 33 -4.50 6.35 -0.77
C MET A 33 -5.51 5.22 -0.88
N THR A 34 -6.36 5.28 -1.90
CA THR A 34 -7.26 4.17 -2.23
C THR A 34 -6.57 3.14 -3.11
N GLY A 35 -6.77 1.86 -2.78
CA GLY A 35 -6.31 0.73 -3.57
C GLY A 35 -7.41 -0.29 -3.82
N GLN A 36 -7.27 -1.04 -4.90
CA GLN A 36 -8.13 -2.16 -5.25
C GLN A 36 -7.47 -3.48 -4.87
N VAL A 37 -8.21 -4.35 -4.18
CA VAL A 37 -7.75 -5.71 -3.87
C VAL A 37 -7.74 -6.53 -5.17
N VAL A 38 -6.55 -6.92 -5.61
CA VAL A 38 -6.34 -7.70 -6.85
C VAL A 38 -5.90 -9.12 -6.57
N HIS A 39 -5.59 -9.45 -5.32
CA HIS A 39 -5.24 -10.79 -4.89
C HIS A 39 -5.59 -11.00 -3.41
N VAL A 40 -6.06 -12.20 -3.05
CA VAL A 40 -6.34 -12.60 -1.67
C VAL A 40 -5.82 -14.02 -1.47
N ASN A 41 -5.14 -14.26 -0.35
CA ASN A 41 -4.73 -15.59 0.07
C ASN A 41 -4.87 -15.74 1.60
N ALA A 42 -4.44 -16.88 2.15
CA ALA A 42 -4.54 -17.16 3.58
C ALA A 42 -3.64 -16.26 4.46
N GLU A 43 -2.65 -15.60 3.88
CA GLU A 43 -1.65 -14.80 4.59
C GLU A 43 -1.88 -13.29 4.43
N GLY A 44 -2.76 -12.87 3.50
CA GLY A 44 -3.05 -11.46 3.27
C GLY A 44 -3.58 -11.13 1.89
N ILE A 45 -3.35 -9.88 1.47
CA ILE A 45 -3.91 -9.30 0.24
C ILE A 45 -2.86 -8.62 -0.63
N GLY A 46 -3.03 -8.74 -1.94
CA GLY A 46 -2.35 -7.91 -2.93
C GLY A 46 -3.24 -6.73 -3.32
N VAL A 47 -2.70 -5.52 -3.22
CA VAL A 47 -3.42 -4.28 -3.55
C VAL A 47 -2.73 -3.54 -4.70
N MET A 48 -3.54 -3.09 -5.66
CA MET A 48 -3.17 -2.18 -6.75
C MET A 48 -3.65 -0.78 -6.42
N PHE A 49 -2.79 0.23 -6.51
CA PHE A 49 -3.19 1.61 -6.23
C PHE A 49 -4.09 2.16 -7.34
N CYS A 50 -5.18 2.82 -6.95
CA CYS A 50 -6.15 3.39 -7.89
C CYS A 50 -5.70 4.78 -8.35
N ASP A 51 -5.26 5.61 -7.40
CA ASP A 51 -4.85 6.99 -7.66
C ASP A 51 -3.35 7.16 -7.45
N PHE A 52 -2.65 7.46 -8.54
CA PHE A 52 -1.22 7.71 -8.51
C PHE A 52 -0.96 9.19 -8.20
N ASP A 53 -0.89 9.52 -6.91
CA ASP A 53 -0.23 10.75 -6.51
C ASP A 53 1.26 10.68 -6.90
N SER A 54 1.69 11.67 -7.69
CA SER A 54 3.09 11.85 -8.08
C SER A 54 4.04 12.00 -6.88
N GLY A 55 3.56 12.52 -5.75
CA GLY A 55 4.26 12.63 -4.47
C GLY A 55 4.53 11.26 -3.85
N THR A 56 3.51 10.43 -3.67
CA THR A 56 3.65 9.07 -3.14
C THR A 56 4.56 8.21 -4.04
N LEU A 57 4.37 8.24 -5.36
CA LEU A 57 5.24 7.51 -6.29
C LEU A 57 6.71 7.93 -6.18
N ARG A 58 6.97 9.25 -6.10
CA ARG A 58 8.33 9.77 -5.91
C ARG A 58 8.91 9.31 -4.58
N SER A 59 8.13 9.32 -3.50
CA SER A 59 8.55 8.85 -2.19
C SER A 59 8.90 7.36 -2.24
N MET A 60 8.00 6.52 -2.78
CA MET A 60 8.23 5.09 -2.93
C MET A 60 9.46 4.77 -3.77
N ARG A 61 9.62 5.42 -4.93
CA ARG A 61 10.81 5.21 -5.79
C ARG A 61 12.10 5.60 -5.08
N LYS A 62 12.09 6.68 -4.29
CA LYS A 62 13.25 7.08 -3.51
C LYS A 62 13.61 6.06 -2.41
N THR A 63 12.62 5.45 -1.78
CA THR A 63 12.83 4.47 -0.71
C THR A 63 13.23 3.09 -1.25
N LEU A 64 12.67 2.65 -2.38
CA LEU A 64 12.96 1.33 -2.97
C LEU A 64 14.24 1.29 -3.81
N ALA A 65 14.76 2.44 -4.24
CA ALA A 65 16.00 2.52 -5.02
C ALA A 65 17.27 2.65 -4.15
N SER A 66 17.14 2.56 -2.82
CA SER A 66 18.23 2.49 -1.86
C SER A 66 18.35 1.11 -1.26
#